data_AF-A0A5A8D9K6-F1
#
_entry.id   AF-A0A5A8D9K6-F1
#
_cell.length_a   1.000
_cell.length_b   1.000
_cell.length_c   1.000
_cell.angle_alpha   90.00
_cell.angle_beta   90.00
_cell.angle_gamma   90.00
#
_symmetry.space_group_name_H-M   'P 1'
#
loop_
_entity.id
_entity.type
_entity.pdbx_description
1 polymer ?
#
loop_
_entity_poly.entity_id
_entity_poly.type
_entity_poly.pdbx_seq_one_letter_code
_entity_poly.pdbx_strand_id
1 'polypeptide(L)'
;MKEAYPRIYEAINSAPCGGPDAFFHLSCALPDAHDVDRFKRKPTMPLTSILALCQISDWDSDVFARSRAWIAQLLPTAREEHLQMLRDGMARMISMEYPLCVHKDVPFEAARMFQAMGWFGRASELFRVSIARHGEVASSALNLGLCLAARGEHAEAALWLDKAGALEPATNGKRLAESCRAKLRAEAAAAAAQTATEVTLGSRTVLLGLPE
;
A
#
# COMPACT_ATOMS: atom_id res chain seq x y z
N MET A 1 -33.79 13.88 5.94
CA MET A 1 -32.56 13.45 5.24
C MET A 1 -32.23 14.36 4.04
N LYS A 2 -33.17 14.61 3.12
CA LYS A 2 -33.00 15.54 1.98
C LYS A 2 -32.56 16.96 2.37
N GLU A 3 -33.10 17.50 3.46
CA GLU A 3 -32.79 18.86 3.94
C GLU A 3 -31.49 18.95 4.77
N ALA A 4 -31.04 17.83 5.35
CA ALA A 4 -29.85 17.79 6.19
C ALA A 4 -28.58 17.44 5.38
N TYR A 5 -28.70 16.59 4.35
CA TYR A 5 -27.58 16.11 3.54
C TYR A 5 -27.96 15.95 2.07
N PRO A 6 -28.15 17.07 1.34
CA PRO A 6 -28.70 17.05 -0.02
C PRO A 6 -27.81 16.30 -1.02
N ARG A 7 -26.48 16.33 -0.85
CA ARG A 7 -25.52 15.64 -1.74
C ARG A 7 -25.57 14.12 -1.63
N ILE A 8 -25.75 13.60 -0.41
CA ILE A 8 -25.90 12.16 -0.15
C ILE A 8 -27.24 11.68 -0.73
N TYR A 9 -28.28 12.50 -0.57
CA TYR A 9 -29.61 12.20 -1.10
C TYR A 9 -29.65 12.15 -2.64
N GLU A 10 -28.96 13.06 -3.33
CA GLU A 10 -28.84 13.03 -4.79
C GLU A 10 -27.96 11.88 -5.28
N ALA A 11 -26.85 11.58 -4.61
CA ALA A 11 -25.97 10.48 -4.97
C ALA A 11 -26.67 9.11 -4.89
N ILE A 12 -27.46 8.89 -3.83
CA ILE A 12 -28.27 7.68 -3.65
C ILE A 12 -29.32 7.56 -4.78
N ASN A 13 -30.07 8.62 -5.06
CA ASN A 13 -31.18 8.57 -6.02
C ASN A 13 -30.78 8.66 -7.50
N SER A 14 -29.52 8.98 -7.81
CA SER A 14 -29.00 9.05 -9.18
C SER A 14 -28.49 7.71 -9.72
N ALA A 15 -28.32 6.69 -8.86
CA ALA A 15 -27.85 5.38 -9.28
C ALA A 15 -29.01 4.51 -9.82
N PRO A 16 -28.83 3.76 -10.91
CA PRO A 16 -29.90 3.05 -11.64
C PRO A 16 -30.62 1.93 -10.85
N CYS A 17 -30.24 1.70 -9.59
CA CYS A 17 -30.91 0.81 -8.63
C CYS A 17 -30.72 1.26 -7.15
N GLY A 18 -30.42 2.55 -6.90
CA GLY A 18 -29.87 3.07 -5.65
C GLY A 18 -30.87 3.44 -4.55
N GLY A 19 -31.51 2.46 -3.91
CA GLY A 19 -32.19 2.67 -2.62
C GLY A 19 -31.27 2.41 -1.41
N PRO A 20 -31.63 2.85 -0.19
CA PRO A 20 -30.95 2.42 1.04
C PRO A 20 -30.82 0.89 1.14
N ASP A 21 -31.83 0.16 0.70
CA ASP A 21 -31.84 -1.31 0.69
C ASP A 21 -30.72 -1.91 -0.17
N ALA A 22 -30.39 -1.29 -1.31
CA ALA A 22 -29.30 -1.73 -2.16
C ALA A 22 -27.93 -1.58 -1.46
N PHE A 23 -27.75 -0.48 -0.71
CA PHE A 23 -26.56 -0.31 0.14
C PHE A 23 -26.49 -1.40 1.22
N PHE A 24 -27.59 -1.68 1.91
CA PHE A 24 -27.63 -2.72 2.95
C PHE A 24 -27.33 -4.10 2.38
N HIS A 25 -27.94 -4.49 1.26
CA HIS A 25 -27.69 -5.78 0.62
C HIS A 25 -26.24 -5.94 0.15
N LEU A 26 -25.67 -4.91 -0.46
CA LEU A 26 -24.26 -4.93 -0.87
C LEU A 26 -23.31 -4.94 0.34
N SER A 27 -23.62 -4.18 1.38
CA SER A 27 -22.86 -4.11 2.62
C SER A 27 -22.89 -5.43 3.39
N CYS A 28 -24.01 -6.14 3.42
CA CYS A 28 -24.14 -7.47 4.04
C CYS A 28 -23.38 -8.56 3.28
N ALA A 29 -23.14 -8.37 1.98
CA ALA A 29 -22.35 -9.31 1.18
C ALA A 29 -20.84 -9.19 1.44
N LEU A 30 -20.37 -8.08 2.04
CA LEU A 30 -18.96 -7.96 2.43
C LEU A 30 -18.64 -8.85 3.63
N PRO A 31 -17.41 -9.42 3.69
CA PRO A 31 -16.95 -10.13 4.88
C PRO A 31 -16.94 -9.23 6.12
N ASP A 32 -17.10 -9.82 7.29
CA ASP A 32 -16.83 -9.12 8.55
C ASP A 32 -15.37 -8.64 8.56
N ALA A 33 -15.12 -7.43 9.08
CA ALA A 33 -13.78 -6.88 9.22
C ALA A 33 -12.89 -7.76 10.11
N HIS A 34 -13.49 -8.48 11.06
CA HIS A 34 -12.85 -9.38 12.01
C HIS A 34 -12.79 -10.84 11.53
N ASP A 35 -13.38 -11.17 10.38
CA ASP A 35 -13.30 -12.53 9.81
C ASP A 35 -11.84 -12.84 9.44
N VAL A 36 -11.24 -13.80 10.14
CA VAL A 36 -9.86 -14.24 9.96
C VAL A 36 -9.64 -14.93 8.61
N ASP A 37 -10.69 -15.51 8.02
CA ASP A 37 -10.62 -16.22 6.75
C ASP A 37 -10.99 -15.34 5.54
N ARG A 38 -11.26 -14.05 5.75
CA ARG A 38 -11.67 -13.12 4.68
C ARG A 38 -10.72 -13.07 3.47
N PHE A 39 -9.42 -13.28 3.70
CA PHE A 39 -8.41 -13.32 2.62
C PHE A 39 -8.43 -14.62 1.81
N LYS A 40 -9.04 -15.69 2.34
CA LYS A 40 -9.21 -16.98 1.63
C LYS A 40 -10.50 -17.02 0.82
N ARG A 41 -11.48 -16.18 1.17
CA ARG A 41 -12.78 -16.13 0.48
C ARG A 41 -12.61 -15.46 -0.87
N LYS A 42 -13.15 -16.12 -1.90
CA LYS A 42 -13.25 -15.56 -3.24
C LYS A 42 -14.25 -14.39 -3.23
N PRO A 43 -13.95 -13.28 -3.94
CA PRO A 43 -14.91 -12.19 -4.11
C PRO A 43 -16.19 -12.70 -4.76
N THR A 44 -17.33 -12.42 -4.14
CA THR A 44 -18.65 -12.79 -4.69
C THR A 44 -19.25 -11.67 -5.54
N MET A 45 -18.64 -10.48 -5.54
CA MET A 45 -19.06 -9.33 -6.34
C MET A 45 -17.87 -8.74 -7.12
N PRO A 46 -18.12 -8.12 -8.29
CA PRO A 46 -17.06 -7.51 -9.09
C PRO A 46 -16.51 -6.23 -8.42
N LEU A 47 -15.30 -5.84 -8.84
CA LEU A 47 -14.63 -4.65 -8.30
C LEU A 47 -15.49 -3.39 -8.46
N THR A 48 -16.21 -3.25 -9.57
CA THR A 48 -17.12 -2.12 -9.81
C THR A 48 -18.18 -1.96 -8.73
N SER A 49 -18.79 -3.06 -8.27
CA SER A 49 -19.79 -3.04 -7.19
C SER A 49 -19.16 -2.66 -5.85
N ILE A 50 -17.95 -3.15 -5.56
CA ILE A 50 -17.23 -2.78 -4.35
C ILE A 50 -16.91 -1.29 -4.33
N LEU A 51 -16.41 -0.75 -5.45
CA LEU A 51 -16.07 0.66 -5.52
C LEU A 51 -17.31 1.56 -5.50
N ALA A 52 -18.42 1.13 -6.11
CA ALA A 52 -19.70 1.84 -5.99
C ALA A 52 -20.17 1.87 -4.53
N LEU A 53 -20.01 0.77 -3.79
CA LEU A 53 -20.33 0.72 -2.37
C LEU A 53 -19.46 1.69 -1.56
N CYS A 54 -18.15 1.73 -1.81
CA CYS A 54 -17.24 2.71 -1.21
C CYS A 54 -17.64 4.14 -1.58
N GLN A 55 -18.08 4.40 -2.80
CA GLN A 55 -18.51 5.74 -3.21
C GLN A 55 -19.80 6.18 -2.53
N ILE A 56 -20.80 5.29 -2.42
CA ILE A 56 -22.08 5.57 -1.75
C ILE A 56 -21.89 5.76 -0.24
N SER A 57 -20.92 5.05 0.37
CA SER A 57 -20.54 5.26 1.77
C SER A 57 -19.67 6.49 2.01
N ASP A 58 -19.46 7.34 1.00
CA ASP A 58 -18.51 8.45 1.02
C ASP A 58 -17.12 8.05 1.52
N TRP A 59 -16.66 6.87 1.08
CA TRP A 59 -15.38 6.27 1.44
C TRP A 59 -15.19 6.05 2.94
N ASP A 60 -16.28 5.71 3.64
CA ASP A 60 -16.24 5.21 5.01
C ASP A 60 -15.16 4.14 5.23
N SER A 61 -14.37 4.33 6.28
CA SER A 61 -13.19 3.50 6.57
C SER A 61 -13.55 2.07 6.94
N ASP A 62 -14.76 1.79 7.44
CA ASP A 62 -15.23 0.44 7.76
C ASP A 62 -15.67 -0.31 6.53
N VAL A 63 -16.39 0.37 5.63
CA VAL A 63 -16.73 -0.20 4.33
C VAL A 63 -15.47 -0.55 3.54
N PHE A 64 -14.48 0.34 3.54
CA PHE A 64 -13.17 0.08 2.95
C PHE A 64 -12.44 -1.08 3.65
N ALA A 65 -12.39 -1.07 4.98
CA ALA A 65 -11.69 -2.12 5.74
C ALA A 65 -12.28 -3.50 5.47
N ARG A 66 -13.61 -3.66 5.41
CA ARG A 66 -14.25 -4.95 5.10
C ARG A 66 -13.99 -5.42 3.67
N SER A 67 -13.92 -4.50 2.72
CA SER A 67 -13.74 -4.81 1.29
C SER A 67 -12.28 -5.01 0.87
N ARG A 68 -11.30 -4.56 1.66
CA ARG A 68 -9.86 -4.55 1.31
C ARG A 68 -9.30 -5.88 0.80
N ALA A 69 -9.73 -7.00 1.39
CA ALA A 69 -9.26 -8.33 1.01
C ALA A 69 -9.71 -8.70 -0.41
N TRP A 70 -10.92 -8.30 -0.79
CA TRP A 70 -11.46 -8.52 -2.12
C TRP A 70 -10.90 -7.54 -3.13
N ILE A 71 -10.74 -6.26 -2.75
CA ILE A 71 -10.06 -5.27 -3.58
C ILE A 71 -8.67 -5.80 -3.95
N ALA A 72 -7.88 -6.25 -2.97
CA ALA A 72 -6.54 -6.79 -3.20
C ALA A 72 -6.52 -7.98 -4.19
N GLN A 73 -7.51 -8.88 -4.12
CA GLN A 73 -7.62 -10.02 -5.06
C GLN A 73 -8.02 -9.59 -6.47
N LEU A 74 -8.76 -8.49 -6.61
CA LEU A 74 -9.27 -7.98 -7.89
C LEU A 74 -8.36 -6.89 -8.51
N LEU A 75 -7.38 -6.36 -7.77
CA LEU A 75 -6.42 -5.37 -8.26
C LEU A 75 -5.67 -5.81 -9.53
N PRO A 76 -5.19 -7.08 -9.66
CA PRO A 76 -4.44 -7.50 -10.86
C PRO A 76 -5.24 -7.42 -12.16
N THR A 77 -6.57 -7.47 -12.08
CA THR A 77 -7.47 -7.38 -13.24
C THR A 77 -8.18 -6.03 -13.33
N ALA A 78 -7.81 -5.06 -12.50
CA ALA A 78 -8.43 -3.75 -12.46
C ALA A 78 -8.02 -2.89 -13.67
N ARG A 79 -8.99 -2.13 -14.19
CA ARG A 79 -8.76 -1.10 -15.21
C ARG A 79 -8.20 0.17 -14.56
N GLU A 80 -7.51 1.00 -15.33
CA GLU A 80 -6.94 2.26 -14.80
C GLU A 80 -8.00 3.18 -14.18
N GLU A 81 -9.22 3.19 -14.73
CA GLU A 81 -10.37 3.91 -14.16
C GLU A 81 -10.66 3.48 -12.71
N HIS A 82 -10.61 2.17 -12.44
CA HIS A 82 -10.85 1.62 -11.10
C HIS A 82 -9.70 1.97 -10.15
N LEU A 83 -8.46 1.93 -10.64
CA LEU A 83 -7.28 2.32 -9.88
C LEU A 83 -7.31 3.80 -9.51
N GLN A 84 -7.68 4.66 -10.46
CA GLN A 84 -7.82 6.09 -10.22
C GLN A 84 -8.90 6.38 -9.17
N MET A 85 -10.07 5.72 -9.29
CA MET A 85 -11.15 5.86 -8.32
C MET A 85 -10.74 5.42 -6.91
N LEU A 86 -9.97 4.32 -6.80
CA LEU A 86 -9.38 3.87 -5.53
C LEU A 86 -8.42 4.89 -4.95
N ARG A 87 -7.52 5.47 -5.76
CA ARG A 87 -6.54 6.47 -5.30
C ARG A 87 -7.24 7.70 -4.75
N ASP A 88 -8.16 8.27 -5.51
CA ASP A 88 -8.88 9.49 -5.15
C ASP A 88 -9.78 9.26 -3.93
N GLY A 89 -10.45 8.11 -3.91
CA GLY A 89 -11.27 7.67 -2.81
C GLY A 89 -10.52 7.51 -1.50
N MET A 90 -9.41 6.76 -1.52
CA MET A 90 -8.59 6.56 -0.34
C MET A 90 -7.93 7.87 0.12
N ALA A 91 -7.54 8.76 -0.78
CA ALA A 91 -7.02 10.07 -0.42
C ALA A 91 -8.07 10.89 0.35
N ARG A 92 -9.33 10.87 -0.09
CA ARG A 92 -10.45 11.49 0.65
C ARG A 92 -10.66 10.83 2.00
N MET A 93 -10.75 9.51 2.05
CA MET A 93 -10.91 8.74 3.30
C MET A 93 -9.85 9.13 4.34
N ILE A 94 -8.58 9.18 3.94
CA ILE A 94 -7.47 9.57 4.82
C ILE A 94 -7.63 11.01 5.31
N SER A 95 -8.08 11.93 4.46
CA SER A 95 -8.28 13.34 4.85
C SER A 95 -9.45 13.56 5.81
N MET A 96 -10.43 12.65 5.80
CA MET A 96 -11.60 12.68 6.66
C MET A 96 -11.44 11.80 7.92
N GLU A 97 -10.33 11.07 8.02
CA GLU A 97 -10.05 10.24 9.18
C GLU A 97 -9.83 11.11 10.42
N TYR A 98 -10.81 11.12 11.31
CA TYR A 98 -10.63 11.67 12.64
C TYR A 98 -10.05 10.59 13.56
N PRO A 99 -8.94 10.84 14.27
CA PRO A 99 -8.31 9.88 15.18
C PRO A 99 -9.09 9.73 16.50
N LEU A 100 -10.42 9.59 16.41
CA LEU A 100 -11.30 9.34 17.54
C LEU A 100 -11.35 7.86 17.92
N CYS A 101 -10.98 6.96 17.01
CA CYS A 101 -10.98 5.51 17.23
C CYS A 101 -9.58 4.94 17.07
N VAL A 102 -8.89 4.66 18.19
CA VAL A 102 -7.53 4.11 18.27
C VAL A 102 -7.41 2.68 17.68
N HIS A 103 -8.53 2.03 17.37
CA HIS A 103 -8.53 0.60 16.99
C HIS A 103 -8.37 0.34 15.49
N LYS A 104 -8.37 1.36 14.62
CA LYS A 104 -8.30 1.18 13.17
C LYS A 104 -7.15 1.98 12.58
N ASP A 105 -6.08 1.27 12.18
CA ASP A 105 -4.96 1.88 11.47
C ASP A 105 -5.31 2.04 9.98
N VAL A 106 -6.15 3.04 9.68
CA VAL A 106 -6.54 3.38 8.30
C VAL A 106 -5.32 3.73 7.44
N PRO A 107 -4.32 4.51 7.92
CA PRO A 107 -3.09 4.77 7.17
C PRO A 107 -2.38 3.49 6.76
N PHE A 108 -2.25 2.50 7.65
CA PHE A 108 -1.64 1.21 7.33
C PHE A 108 -2.40 0.46 6.23
N GLU A 109 -3.72 0.34 6.34
CA GLU A 109 -4.51 -0.41 5.35
C GLU A 109 -4.53 0.29 3.98
N ALA A 110 -4.61 1.63 3.95
CA ALA A 110 -4.48 2.39 2.71
C ALA A 110 -3.07 2.27 2.12
N ALA A 111 -2.01 2.31 2.93
CA ALA A 111 -0.64 2.14 2.48
C ALA A 111 -0.43 0.80 1.76
N ARG A 112 -1.01 -0.29 2.27
CA ARG A 112 -0.96 -1.60 1.62
C ARG A 112 -1.64 -1.61 0.25
N MET A 113 -2.74 -0.89 0.09
CA MET A 113 -3.40 -0.76 -1.21
C MET A 113 -2.55 0.06 -2.19
N PHE A 114 -1.99 1.20 -1.75
CA PHE A 114 -1.06 1.97 -2.58
C PHE A 114 0.17 1.15 -2.98
N GLN A 115 0.73 0.36 -2.05
CA GLN A 115 1.83 -0.55 -2.33
C GLN A 115 1.43 -1.61 -3.38
N ALA A 116 0.25 -2.22 -3.25
CA ALA A 116 -0.25 -3.21 -4.21
C ALA A 116 -0.49 -2.62 -5.61
N MET A 117 -0.79 -1.33 -5.70
CA MET A 117 -0.91 -0.60 -6.97
C MET A 117 0.44 -0.11 -7.53
N GLY A 118 1.56 -0.30 -6.82
CA GLY A 118 2.90 0.17 -7.23
C GLY A 118 3.21 1.63 -6.85
N TRP A 119 2.36 2.27 -6.04
CA TRP A 119 2.51 3.67 -5.63
C TRP A 119 3.35 3.77 -4.35
N PHE A 120 4.60 3.32 -4.46
CA PHE A 120 5.51 3.17 -3.31
C PHE A 120 5.80 4.49 -2.58
N GLY A 121 5.79 5.61 -3.32
CA GLY A 121 5.94 6.95 -2.74
C GLY A 121 4.89 7.21 -1.66
N ARG A 122 3.62 7.18 -2.07
CA ARG A 122 2.48 7.42 -1.18
C ARG A 122 2.35 6.35 -0.10
N ALA A 123 2.62 5.08 -0.43
CA ALA A 123 2.59 3.99 0.53
C ALA A 123 3.59 4.21 1.68
N SER A 124 4.84 4.60 1.36
CA SER A 124 5.88 4.84 2.37
C SER A 124 5.52 5.98 3.33
N GLU A 125 4.91 7.06 2.85
CA GLU A 125 4.42 8.16 3.69
C GLU A 125 3.37 7.67 4.69
N LEU A 126 2.40 6.88 4.22
CA LEU A 126 1.32 6.37 5.06
C LEU A 126 1.80 5.32 6.07
N PHE A 127 2.78 4.48 5.71
CA PHE A 127 3.42 3.59 6.69
C PHE A 127 4.14 4.38 7.79
N ARG A 128 4.81 5.49 7.46
CA ARG A 128 5.41 6.37 8.47
C ARG A 128 4.35 6.99 9.39
N VAL A 129 3.22 7.42 8.84
CA VAL A 129 2.07 7.92 9.64
C VAL A 129 1.52 6.84 10.57
N SER A 130 1.32 5.61 10.06
CA SER A 130 0.90 4.46 10.85
C SER A 130 1.86 4.19 12.02
N ILE A 131 3.17 4.11 11.73
CA ILE A 131 4.21 3.90 12.75
C ILE A 131 4.21 5.00 13.80
N ALA A 132 4.05 6.26 13.39
CA ALA A 132 4.02 7.39 14.32
C ALA A 132 2.79 7.37 15.26
N ARG A 133 1.66 6.81 14.80
CA ARG A 133 0.40 6.76 15.57
C ARG A 133 0.28 5.51 16.45
N HIS A 134 0.68 4.35 15.92
CA HIS A 134 0.41 3.04 16.55
C HIS A 134 1.69 2.32 17.01
N GLY A 135 2.87 2.89 16.75
CA GLY A 135 4.16 2.32 17.11
C GLY A 135 4.78 1.43 16.02
N GLU A 136 6.04 1.07 16.22
CA GLU A 136 6.77 0.19 15.32
C GLU A 136 6.31 -1.26 15.50
N VAL A 137 5.52 -1.75 14.54
CA VAL A 137 5.13 -3.18 14.42
C VAL A 137 5.88 -3.79 13.25
N ALA A 138 6.24 -5.08 13.35
CA ALA A 138 7.04 -5.79 12.34
C ALA A 138 6.44 -5.67 10.92
N SER A 139 5.12 -5.73 10.78
CA SER A 139 4.41 -5.58 9.50
C SER A 139 4.57 -4.19 8.89
N SER A 140 4.43 -3.13 9.68
CA SER A 140 4.59 -1.74 9.22
C SER A 140 6.03 -1.45 8.83
N ALA A 141 7.00 -1.91 9.64
CA ALA A 141 8.43 -1.78 9.34
C ALA A 141 8.81 -2.55 8.06
N LEU A 142 8.32 -3.78 7.89
CA LEU A 142 8.56 -4.60 6.70
C LEU A 142 8.03 -3.90 5.45
N ASN A 143 6.77 -3.48 5.47
CA ASN A 143 6.13 -2.89 4.29
C ASN A 143 6.76 -1.53 3.93
N LEU A 144 7.19 -0.73 4.91
CA LEU A 144 7.96 0.49 4.67
C LEU A 144 9.30 0.16 4.00
N GLY A 145 10.05 -0.81 4.53
CA GLY A 145 11.32 -1.26 3.93
C GLY A 145 11.15 -1.72 2.49
N LEU A 146 10.09 -2.48 2.18
CA LEU A 146 9.78 -2.91 0.81
C LEU A 146 9.45 -1.73 -0.12
N CYS A 147 8.70 -0.73 0.36
CA CYS A 147 8.39 0.46 -0.43
C CYS A 147 9.64 1.29 -0.72
N LEU A 148 10.53 1.46 0.27
CA LEU A 148 11.79 2.19 0.10
C LEU A 148 12.74 1.47 -0.85
N ALA A 149 12.82 0.14 -0.77
CA ALA A 149 13.60 -0.67 -1.70
C ALA A 149 13.10 -0.48 -3.14
N ALA A 150 11.78 -0.50 -3.36
CA ALA A 150 11.18 -0.28 -4.67
C ALA A 150 11.37 1.15 -5.22
N ARG A 151 11.66 2.13 -4.35
CA ARG A 151 12.01 3.51 -4.72
C ARG A 151 13.50 3.72 -4.98
N GLY A 152 14.34 2.71 -4.76
CA GLY A 152 15.80 2.84 -4.84
C GLY A 152 16.47 3.42 -3.59
N GLU A 153 15.72 3.63 -2.51
CA GLU A 153 16.23 4.17 -1.23
C GLU A 153 16.86 3.04 -0.40
N HIS A 154 17.85 2.36 -0.98
CA HIS A 154 18.38 1.08 -0.49
C HIS A 154 18.96 1.13 0.94
N ALA A 155 19.59 2.26 1.31
CA ALA A 155 20.18 2.43 2.64
C ALA A 155 19.11 2.50 3.73
N GLU A 156 18.06 3.30 3.54
CA GLU A 156 16.95 3.40 4.50
C GLU A 156 16.12 2.12 4.50
N ALA A 157 15.91 1.51 3.33
CA ALA A 157 15.21 0.24 3.19
C ALA A 157 15.86 -0.85 4.06
N ALA A 158 17.18 -0.98 4.02
CA ALA A 158 17.91 -1.97 4.81
C ALA A 158 17.67 -1.80 6.33
N LEU A 159 17.68 -0.56 6.83
CA LEU A 159 17.43 -0.26 8.24
C LEU A 159 16.03 -0.71 8.67
N TRP A 160 15.00 -0.41 7.87
CA TRP A 160 13.63 -0.80 8.20
C TRP A 160 13.39 -2.31 8.08
N LEU A 161 14.02 -2.98 7.12
CA LEU A 161 13.98 -4.44 7.02
C LEU A 161 14.66 -5.11 8.22
N ASP A 162 15.74 -4.53 8.75
CA ASP A 162 16.40 -5.01 9.96
C ASP A 162 15.54 -4.85 11.20
N LYS A 163 14.91 -3.68 11.35
CA LYS A 163 13.93 -3.45 12.42
C LYS A 163 12.80 -4.47 12.36
N ALA A 164 12.25 -4.73 11.17
CA ALA A 164 11.18 -5.71 10.99
C ALA A 164 11.60 -7.12 11.44
N GLY A 165 12.82 -7.55 11.07
CA GLY A 165 13.36 -8.85 11.47
C GLY A 165 13.68 -8.96 12.97
N ALA A 166 14.01 -7.84 13.62
CA ALA A 166 14.25 -7.79 15.07
C ALA A 166 12.93 -7.85 15.88
N LEU A 167 11.87 -7.22 15.37
CA LEU A 167 10.55 -7.18 16.03
C LEU A 167 9.85 -8.54 16.00
N GLU A 168 9.94 -9.29 14.91
CA GLU A 168 9.36 -10.64 14.81
C GLU A 168 10.30 -11.65 14.14
N PRO A 169 11.09 -12.40 14.92
CA PRO A 169 12.11 -13.30 14.38
C PRO A 169 11.61 -14.57 13.68
N ALA A 170 10.31 -14.88 13.79
CA ALA A 170 9.75 -16.21 13.44
C ALA A 170 8.71 -16.18 12.30
N THR A 171 8.42 -15.01 11.72
CA THR A 171 7.35 -14.89 10.72
C THR A 171 7.87 -14.93 9.28
N ASN A 172 6.98 -15.25 8.33
CA ASN A 172 7.26 -15.17 6.90
C ASN A 172 7.77 -13.77 6.48
N GLY A 173 7.40 -12.73 7.23
CA GLY A 173 7.89 -11.36 7.05
C GLY A 173 9.41 -11.25 7.16
N LYS A 174 10.04 -11.97 8.10
CA LYS A 174 11.50 -12.00 8.21
C LYS A 174 12.18 -12.62 6.99
N ARG A 175 11.67 -13.74 6.49
CA ARG A 175 12.23 -14.38 5.27
C ARG A 175 12.16 -13.44 4.07
N LEU A 176 11.05 -12.71 3.94
CA LEU A 176 10.90 -11.68 2.90
C LEU A 176 11.89 -10.53 3.10
N ALA A 177 12.08 -10.06 4.34
CA ALA A 177 13.05 -9.02 4.67
C ALA A 177 14.48 -9.45 4.34
N GLU A 178 14.87 -10.66 4.74
CA GLU A 178 16.19 -11.24 4.46
C GLU A 178 16.43 -11.42 2.97
N SER A 179 15.43 -11.93 2.24
CA SER A 179 15.51 -12.08 0.78
C SER A 179 15.69 -10.74 0.07
N CYS A 180 14.91 -9.72 0.47
CA CYS A 180 15.05 -8.38 -0.09
C CYS A 180 16.41 -7.77 0.25
N ARG A 181 16.87 -7.92 1.49
CA ARG A 181 18.18 -7.44 1.93
C ARG A 181 19.34 -8.11 1.18
N ALA A 182 19.22 -9.40 0.88
CA ALA A 182 20.21 -10.11 0.07
C ALA A 182 20.31 -9.54 -1.35
N LYS A 183 19.17 -9.20 -1.98
CA LYS A 183 19.15 -8.54 -3.29
C LYS A 183 19.78 -7.16 -3.24
N LEU A 184 19.40 -6.32 -2.27
CA LEU A 184 19.96 -4.98 -2.08
C LEU A 184 21.49 -5.01 -1.91
N ARG A 185 22.01 -6.00 -1.17
CA ARG A 185 23.46 -6.18 -1.01
C ARG A 185 24.15 -6.63 -2.29
N ALA A 186 23.53 -7.53 -3.06
CA ALA A 186 24.06 -7.97 -4.34
C ALA A 186 24.13 -6.80 -5.35
N GLU A 187 23.08 -5.96 -5.39
CA GLU A 187 23.04 -4.74 -6.21
C GLU A 187 24.10 -3.73 -5.78
N ALA A 188 24.27 -3.49 -4.48
CA ALA A 188 25.32 -2.62 -3.96
C ALA A 188 26.73 -3.15 -4.26
N ALA A 189 26.95 -4.47 -4.14
CA ALA A 189 28.23 -5.09 -4.47
C ALA A 189 28.54 -5.02 -5.98
N ALA A 190 27.53 -5.21 -6.84
CA ALA A 190 27.67 -5.05 -8.28
C ALA A 190 28.02 -3.59 -8.67
N ALA A 191 27.37 -2.61 -8.05
CA ALA A 191 27.66 -1.18 -8.27
C ALA A 191 29.08 -0.80 -7.78
N ALA A 192 29.51 -1.35 -6.64
CA ALA A 192 30.88 -1.16 -6.14
C ALA A 192 31.94 -1.81 -7.06
N ALA A 193 31.63 -2.97 -7.63
CA ALA A 193 32.52 -3.62 -8.60
C ALA A 193 32.64 -2.79 -9.90
N GLN A 194 31.53 -2.25 -10.40
CA GLN A 194 31.50 -1.40 -11.61
C GLN A 194 32.34 -0.13 -11.43
N THR A 195 32.15 0.58 -10.31
CA THR A 195 32.93 1.79 -10.00
C THR A 195 34.42 1.51 -9.82
N ALA A 196 34.79 0.35 -9.24
CA ALA A 196 36.20 -0.07 -9.17
C ALA A 196 36.82 -0.33 -10.56
N THR A 197 36.06 -0.93 -11.50
CA THR A 197 36.51 -1.08 -12.89
C THR A 197 36.72 0.26 -13.60
N GLU A 198 35.80 1.21 -13.43
CA GLU A 198 35.90 2.54 -14.06
C GLU A 198 37.08 3.35 -13.53
N VAL A 199 37.34 3.32 -12.21
CA VAL A 199 38.51 3.99 -11.60
C VAL A 199 39.82 3.38 -12.09
N THR A 200 39.84 2.06 -12.31
CA THR A 200 41.02 1.35 -12.82
C THR A 200 41.30 1.66 -14.29
N LEU A 201 40.26 1.88 -15.10
CA LEU A 201 40.38 2.31 -16.51
C LEU A 201 40.75 3.80 -16.64
N GLY A 202 40.22 4.67 -15.78
CA GLY A 202 40.55 6.10 -15.75
C GLY A 202 41.99 6.39 -15.29
N SER A 203 42.60 5.49 -14.51
CA SER A 203 43.98 5.62 -14.03
C SER A 203 45.04 5.13 -15.03
N ARG A 204 44.66 4.72 -16.25
CA ARG A 204 45.54 4.09 -17.25
C ARG A 204 45.94 4.99 -18.44
N THR A 205 45.92 6.32 -18.27
CA THR A 205 46.33 7.33 -19.27
C THR A 205 47.18 8.37 -18.52
N VAL A 206 48.50 8.60 -18.68
CA VAL A 206 49.42 8.60 -19.83
C VAL A 206 50.84 8.23 -19.33
N LEU A 207 51.48 7.21 -19.89
CA LEU A 207 52.94 7.05 -19.89
C LEU A 207 53.38 6.49 -21.25
N LEU A 208 53.20 7.26 -22.32
CA LEU A 208 53.83 6.96 -23.60
C LEU A 208 54.22 8.28 -24.29
N GLY A 209 55.53 8.51 -24.38
CA GLY A 209 56.12 9.40 -25.40
C GLY A 209 56.96 10.57 -24.88
N LEU A 210 58.11 10.29 -24.25
CA LEU A 210 59.27 11.19 -24.37
C LEU A 210 60.15 10.63 -25.51
N PRO A 211 60.38 11.37 -26.60
CA PRO A 211 61.59 11.23 -27.38
C PRO A 211 62.66 12.22 -26.92
N GLU A 212 63.90 11.75 -26.99
CA GLU A 212 65.17 12.37 -26.60
C GLU A 212 65.47 13.72 -27.26
#